data_AF-A0A166D4L3-F1
#
_entry.id   AF-A0A166D4L3-F1
#
_cell.length_a   1.000
_cell.length_b   1.000
_cell.length_c   1.000
_cell.angle_alpha   90.00
_cell.angle_beta   90.00
_cell.angle_gamma   90.00
#
_symmetry.space_group_name_H-M   'P 1'
#
loop_
_entity.id
_entity.type
_entity.pdbx_description
1 polymer ?
#
loop_
_entity_poly.entity_id
_entity_poly.type
_entity_poly.pdbx_seq_one_letter_code
_entity_poly.pdbx_strand_id
1 'polypeptide(L)'
;MAMIHLLPAEIMLTIFTILHNIWPAGKYSHYYMRAFLGWVSLSHVCTRWRIILLGSKVLWANSATAFFHRPAIEALLQRAGDTSIIVDLDTLHGNTGGRKDKTAVYDVVVSSDLWSRARKIISHARHAGYPFYTDGMTSALSTKKFKSLTELDIFLPHSLGQLDGLYAPSLRILAVRSDAPTSSLCPISLRCLYDIFTTSPVLESLCLHRVVSTIEPMTSLTGSTERRSLRKVELGAYNEQPLQLISRFFTASDRADVLLDIYDVNDFSSMFIALHYLLAKPDGCGAVTNISVRFKSDRASHASGRGYVYEFHFCAVELEFDDGEKVIFRMDDNTPGWEWRSLAEALEWNSVSSLTLGVTHYSEDDEFPGHYVPALLVEKLGALRTLHIKDKPHLVLLPHIPALAPLQRLVVELPFGVETEDIIVISNWLQSVQKDPNAMEVVLQGELPIDFDDDDYQSSEGPALSQLRALCHVRDERAFRNLRYVRS
;
A
#
# COMPACT_ATOMS: atom_id res chain seq x y z
N MET A 1 -48.95 12.93 -17.73
CA MET A 1 -47.48 12.83 -17.66
C MET A 1 -46.94 14.08 -16.98
N ALA A 2 -46.29 13.97 -15.82
CA ALA A 2 -45.59 15.10 -15.23
C ALA A 2 -44.41 15.47 -16.13
N MET A 3 -44.33 16.72 -16.60
CA MET A 3 -43.22 17.14 -17.42
C MET A 3 -41.96 17.26 -16.56
N ILE A 4 -40.90 16.54 -16.93
CA ILE A 4 -39.64 16.45 -16.15
C ILE A 4 -39.07 17.85 -15.83
N HIS A 5 -39.28 18.85 -16.68
CA HIS A 5 -38.82 20.22 -16.43
C HIS A 5 -39.57 20.97 -15.32
N LEU A 6 -40.67 20.42 -14.79
CA LEU A 6 -41.44 21.00 -13.69
C LEU A 6 -41.04 20.46 -12.31
N LEU A 7 -40.08 19.52 -12.24
CA LEU A 7 -39.57 19.01 -10.97
C LEU A 7 -39.04 20.16 -10.08
N PRO A 8 -39.20 20.06 -8.75
CA PRO A 8 -38.62 21.02 -7.80
C PRO A 8 -37.11 21.19 -8.02
N ALA A 9 -36.58 22.37 -7.70
CA ALA A 9 -35.18 22.69 -7.94
C ALA A 9 -34.22 21.75 -7.18
N GLU A 10 -34.62 21.32 -5.99
CA GLU A 10 -33.90 20.39 -5.12
C GLU A 10 -33.73 19.03 -5.80
N ILE A 11 -34.83 18.49 -6.36
CA ILE A 11 -34.82 17.21 -7.09
C ILE A 11 -33.97 17.32 -8.35
N MET A 12 -34.07 18.45 -9.08
CA MET A 12 -33.23 18.71 -10.24
C MET A 12 -31.74 18.77 -9.86
N LEU A 13 -31.39 19.43 -8.76
CA LEU A 13 -30.00 19.48 -8.27
C LEU A 13 -29.48 18.11 -7.85
N THR A 14 -30.31 17.27 -7.23
CA THR A 14 -29.96 15.87 -6.95
C THR A 14 -29.65 15.11 -8.23
N ILE A 15 -30.51 15.21 -9.26
CA ILE A 15 -30.29 14.60 -10.57
C ILE A 15 -28.98 15.10 -11.19
N PHE A 16 -28.75 16.42 -11.17
CA PHE A 16 -27.52 17.01 -11.71
C PHE A 16 -26.27 16.57 -10.96
N THR A 17 -26.35 16.37 -9.64
CA THR A 17 -25.24 15.85 -8.83
C THR A 17 -24.92 14.40 -9.19
N ILE A 18 -25.93 13.56 -9.42
CA ILE A 18 -25.74 12.19 -9.90
C ILE A 18 -25.10 12.21 -11.29
N LEU A 19 -25.65 13.03 -12.21
CA LEU A 19 -25.13 13.17 -13.57
C LEU A 19 -23.71 13.71 -13.62
N HIS A 20 -23.34 14.64 -12.72
CA HIS A 20 -21.97 15.13 -12.57
C HIS A 20 -20.99 13.98 -12.32
N ASN A 21 -21.37 13.00 -11.49
CA ASN A 21 -20.49 11.89 -11.12
C ASN A 21 -20.40 10.82 -12.23
N ILE A 22 -21.51 10.48 -12.88
CA ILE A 22 -21.51 9.44 -13.93
C ILE A 22 -21.11 9.97 -15.32
N TRP A 23 -21.25 11.28 -15.53
CA TRP A 23 -20.96 11.95 -16.81
C TRP A 23 -20.11 13.23 -16.60
N PRO A 24 -18.83 13.05 -16.21
CA PRO A 24 -17.96 14.16 -15.86
C PRO A 24 -17.67 15.07 -17.04
N ALA A 25 -17.46 16.35 -16.75
CA ALA A 25 -17.07 17.35 -17.73
C ALA A 25 -15.61 17.17 -18.16
N GLY A 26 -15.26 17.66 -19.35
CA GLY A 26 -13.88 17.74 -19.82
C GLY A 26 -13.25 16.44 -20.32
N LYS A 27 -13.92 15.29 -20.12
CA LYS A 27 -13.42 13.97 -20.55
C LYS A 27 -12.92 14.00 -21.99
N TYR A 28 -11.62 13.81 -22.18
CA TYR A 28 -11.02 13.79 -23.51
C TYR A 28 -11.29 12.44 -24.20
N SER A 29 -11.77 12.49 -25.44
CA SER A 29 -11.91 11.32 -26.28
C SER A 29 -10.78 11.27 -27.30
N HIS A 30 -9.92 10.26 -27.20
CA HIS A 30 -8.90 9.99 -28.20
C HIS A 30 -9.50 9.65 -29.57
N TYR A 31 -10.65 8.97 -29.60
CA TYR A 31 -11.33 8.63 -30.85
C TYR A 31 -11.84 9.87 -31.59
N TYR A 32 -12.52 10.78 -30.88
CA TYR A 32 -13.06 12.01 -31.48
C TYR A 32 -12.09 13.19 -31.45
N MET A 33 -10.89 13.02 -30.89
CA MET A 33 -9.88 14.06 -30.67
C MET A 33 -10.46 15.34 -30.03
N ARG A 34 -11.42 15.20 -29.10
CA ARG A 34 -12.10 16.33 -28.46
C ARG A 34 -12.49 16.04 -27.02
N ALA A 35 -12.59 17.10 -26.22
CA ALA A 35 -13.15 17.04 -24.87
C ALA A 35 -14.68 17.11 -24.94
N PHE A 36 -15.35 16.27 -24.15
CA PHE A 36 -16.81 16.33 -23.97
C PHE A 36 -17.20 17.34 -22.90
N LEU A 37 -18.34 18.01 -23.08
CA LEU A 37 -18.89 18.92 -22.06
C LEU A 37 -19.44 18.18 -20.83
N GLY A 38 -19.79 16.89 -20.96
CA GLY A 38 -20.38 16.11 -19.87
C GLY A 38 -21.70 16.73 -19.38
N TRP A 39 -21.90 16.70 -18.06
CA TRP A 39 -23.05 17.31 -17.39
C TRP A 39 -23.27 18.80 -17.73
N VAL A 40 -22.24 19.54 -18.16
CA VAL A 40 -22.39 20.96 -18.56
C VAL A 40 -23.37 21.11 -19.72
N SER A 41 -23.50 20.09 -20.58
CA SER A 41 -24.48 20.07 -21.67
C SER A 41 -25.94 20.17 -21.19
N LEU A 42 -26.24 19.79 -19.94
CA LEU A 42 -27.57 19.90 -19.34
C LEU A 42 -28.04 21.36 -19.26
N SER A 43 -27.11 22.31 -19.25
CA SER A 43 -27.41 23.76 -19.30
C SER A 43 -27.97 24.23 -20.65
N HIS A 44 -28.03 23.33 -21.65
CA HIS A 44 -28.59 23.59 -22.98
C HIS A 44 -29.94 22.90 -23.21
N VAL A 45 -30.45 22.13 -22.24
CA VAL A 45 -31.74 21.41 -22.38
C VAL A 45 -32.92 22.38 -22.39
N CYS A 46 -33.01 23.25 -21.38
CA CYS A 46 -34.01 24.33 -21.33
C CYS A 46 -33.57 25.46 -20.39
N THR A 47 -34.23 26.62 -20.48
CA THR A 47 -33.91 27.81 -19.67
C THR A 47 -33.96 27.54 -18.16
N ARG A 48 -34.95 26.77 -17.69
CA ARG A 48 -35.08 26.45 -16.25
C ARG A 48 -33.90 25.61 -15.75
N TRP A 49 -33.48 24.59 -16.49
CA TRP A 49 -32.32 23.78 -16.13
C TRP A 49 -31.05 24.61 -16.09
N ARG A 50 -30.87 25.48 -17.09
CA ARG A 50 -29.74 26.42 -17.13
C ARG A 50 -29.69 27.32 -15.89
N ILE A 51 -30.82 27.90 -15.49
CA ILE A 51 -30.91 28.76 -14.31
C ILE A 51 -30.54 27.99 -13.04
N ILE A 52 -31.11 26.79 -12.86
CA ILE A 52 -30.83 25.94 -11.68
C ILE A 52 -29.35 25.53 -11.63
N LEU A 53 -28.78 25.08 -12.75
CA LEU A 53 -27.38 24.68 -12.84
C LEU A 53 -26.42 25.85 -12.60
N LEU A 54 -26.66 27.00 -13.24
CA LEU A 54 -25.82 28.19 -13.05
C LEU A 54 -25.90 28.73 -11.61
N GLY A 55 -27.02 28.51 -10.91
CA GLY A 55 -27.15 28.85 -9.49
C GLY A 55 -26.37 27.92 -8.55
N SER A 56 -26.03 26.70 -8.99
CA SER A 56 -25.33 25.71 -8.15
C SER A 56 -23.82 25.88 -8.19
N LYS A 57 -23.28 26.80 -7.40
CA LYS A 57 -21.84 27.07 -7.31
C LYS A 57 -21.00 25.82 -6.98
N VAL A 58 -21.54 24.87 -6.21
CA VAL A 58 -20.86 23.64 -5.80
C VAL A 58 -20.53 22.73 -6.99
N LEU A 59 -21.46 22.58 -7.95
CA LEU A 59 -21.21 21.75 -9.14
C LEU A 59 -20.05 22.31 -9.97
N TRP A 60 -19.99 23.65 -10.11
CA TRP A 60 -18.90 24.33 -10.82
C TRP A 60 -17.57 24.20 -10.06
N ALA A 61 -17.58 24.35 -8.73
CA ALA A 61 -16.39 24.24 -7.89
C ALA A 61 -15.79 22.82 -7.89
N ASN A 62 -16.64 21.78 -7.94
CA ASN A 62 -16.20 20.39 -8.02
C ASN A 62 -15.61 20.03 -9.39
N SER A 63 -15.93 20.79 -10.44
CA SER A 63 -15.43 20.59 -11.80
C SER A 63 -14.34 21.60 -12.21
N ALA A 64 -13.80 22.41 -11.28
CA ALA A 64 -12.91 23.53 -11.61
C ALA A 64 -11.69 23.13 -12.46
N THR A 65 -11.15 21.93 -12.23
CA THR A 65 -9.99 21.35 -12.91
C THR A 65 -10.36 20.32 -13.98
N ALA A 66 -11.65 20.24 -14.36
CA ALA A 66 -12.13 19.21 -15.28
C ALA A 66 -11.63 19.40 -16.73
N PHE A 67 -11.39 20.62 -17.18
CA PHE A 67 -10.97 20.90 -18.56
C PHE A 67 -9.50 21.29 -18.63
N PHE A 68 -8.75 20.64 -19.52
CA PHE A 68 -7.40 21.07 -19.91
C PHE A 68 -7.45 22.25 -20.89
N HIS A 69 -7.96 23.39 -20.41
CA HIS A 69 -8.14 24.63 -21.18
C HIS A 69 -8.33 25.83 -20.25
N ARG A 70 -7.37 26.78 -20.27
CA ARG A 70 -7.35 27.93 -19.35
C ARG A 70 -8.68 28.73 -19.29
N PRO A 71 -9.26 29.21 -20.41
CA PRO A 71 -10.54 29.93 -20.37
C PRO A 71 -11.70 29.11 -19.79
N ALA A 72 -11.65 27.78 -19.90
CA ALA A 72 -12.70 26.93 -19.33
C ALA A 72 -12.54 26.87 -17.81
N ILE A 73 -11.32 26.69 -17.30
CA ILE A 73 -11.02 26.72 -15.87
C ILE A 73 -11.45 28.08 -15.27
N GLU A 74 -11.06 29.19 -15.89
CA GLU A 74 -11.45 30.54 -15.44
C GLU A 74 -12.97 30.71 -15.40
N ALA A 75 -13.70 30.24 -16.42
CA ALA A 75 -15.16 30.29 -16.43
C ALA A 75 -15.81 29.41 -15.34
N LEU A 76 -15.23 28.25 -15.02
CA LEU A 76 -15.69 27.38 -13.94
C LEU A 76 -15.43 28.03 -12.58
N LEU A 77 -14.24 28.61 -12.37
CA LEU A 77 -13.87 29.33 -11.15
C LEU A 77 -14.78 30.55 -10.92
N GLN A 78 -15.06 31.31 -11.98
CA GLN A 78 -15.99 32.44 -11.92
C GLN A 78 -17.40 32.00 -11.47
N ARG A 79 -17.90 30.89 -12.02
CA ARG A 79 -19.22 30.34 -11.64
C ARG A 79 -19.23 29.72 -10.24
N ALA A 80 -18.10 29.19 -9.78
CA ALA A 80 -17.94 28.71 -8.42
C ALA A 80 -18.03 29.84 -7.38
N GLY A 81 -17.81 31.11 -7.76
CA GLY A 81 -17.81 32.25 -6.84
C GLY A 81 -16.73 32.08 -5.78
N ASP A 82 -17.07 32.16 -4.48
CA ASP A 82 -16.15 31.89 -3.36
C ASP A 82 -16.24 30.46 -2.81
N THR A 83 -16.98 29.58 -3.48
CA THR A 83 -17.18 28.19 -3.02
C THR A 83 -15.85 27.44 -2.99
N SER A 84 -15.71 26.51 -2.05
CA SER A 84 -14.50 25.69 -1.94
C SER A 84 -14.34 24.71 -3.10
N ILE A 85 -13.12 24.61 -3.63
CA ILE A 85 -12.80 23.98 -4.93
C ILE A 85 -12.18 22.59 -4.72
N ILE A 86 -12.42 21.69 -5.68
CA ILE A 86 -11.64 20.46 -5.83
C ILE A 86 -10.55 20.68 -6.89
N VAL A 87 -9.30 20.51 -6.48
CA VAL A 87 -8.13 20.55 -7.35
C VAL A 87 -7.74 19.12 -7.66
N ASP A 88 -8.27 18.58 -8.76
CA ASP A 88 -8.02 17.21 -9.20
C ASP A 88 -7.06 17.23 -10.39
N LEU A 89 -5.79 16.96 -10.10
CA LEU A 89 -4.74 16.95 -11.11
C LEU A 89 -4.82 15.71 -12.00
N ASP A 90 -5.39 14.60 -11.54
CA ASP A 90 -5.59 13.36 -12.30
C ASP A 90 -6.60 13.52 -13.40
N THR A 91 -7.75 14.11 -13.06
CA THR A 91 -8.75 14.48 -14.06
C THR A 91 -8.15 15.46 -15.07
N LEU A 92 -7.41 16.48 -14.60
CA LEU A 92 -6.77 17.46 -15.47
C LEU A 92 -5.77 16.80 -16.43
N HIS A 93 -4.89 15.92 -15.93
CA HIS A 93 -3.90 15.17 -16.69
C HIS A 93 -4.55 14.25 -17.73
N GLY A 94 -5.53 13.45 -17.31
CA GLY A 94 -6.28 12.54 -18.19
C GLY A 94 -6.99 13.29 -19.32
N ASN A 95 -7.37 14.54 -19.09
CA ASN A 95 -8.07 15.38 -20.08
C ASN A 95 -7.13 16.21 -20.96
N THR A 96 -5.81 16.05 -20.85
CA THR A 96 -4.85 16.78 -21.68
C THR A 96 -4.95 16.44 -23.15
N GLY A 97 -5.28 15.19 -23.49
CA GLY A 97 -5.28 14.71 -24.86
C GLY A 97 -3.93 14.90 -25.59
N GLY A 98 -2.82 14.94 -24.85
CA GLY A 98 -1.49 15.20 -25.42
C GLY A 98 -1.25 16.65 -25.89
N ARG A 99 -2.09 17.60 -25.49
CA ARG A 99 -1.93 19.03 -25.84
C ARG A 99 -0.63 19.60 -25.29
N LYS A 100 -0.04 20.52 -26.07
CA LYS A 100 1.26 21.16 -25.77
C LYS A 100 1.14 22.42 -24.90
N ASP A 101 -0.02 23.06 -24.84
CA ASP A 101 -0.24 24.31 -24.08
C ASP A 101 -0.38 24.02 -22.58
N LYS A 102 0.73 23.63 -21.97
CA LYS A 102 0.75 23.27 -20.56
C LYS A 102 0.96 24.49 -19.67
N THR A 103 1.82 25.43 -20.07
CA THR A 103 2.19 26.59 -19.27
C THR A 103 0.98 27.44 -18.87
N ALA A 104 0.11 27.80 -19.81
CA ALA A 104 -1.04 28.65 -19.51
C ALA A 104 -2.05 27.98 -18.56
N VAL A 105 -2.20 26.66 -18.66
CA VAL A 105 -3.05 25.89 -17.73
C VAL A 105 -2.39 25.82 -16.36
N TYR A 106 -1.07 25.57 -16.30
CA TYR A 106 -0.32 25.54 -15.04
C TYR A 106 -0.43 26.85 -14.28
N ASP A 107 -0.25 27.99 -14.95
CA ASP A 107 -0.32 29.31 -14.31
C ASP A 107 -1.64 29.52 -13.55
N VAL A 108 -2.75 29.04 -14.11
CA VAL A 108 -4.06 29.12 -13.46
C VAL A 108 -4.20 28.07 -12.35
N VAL A 109 -3.70 26.85 -12.59
CA VAL A 109 -3.79 25.76 -11.61
C VAL A 109 -2.95 26.08 -10.38
N VAL A 110 -1.77 26.70 -10.49
CA VAL A 110 -0.93 27.11 -9.34
C VAL A 110 -1.29 28.49 -8.79
N SER A 111 -2.35 29.12 -9.30
CA SER A 111 -2.75 30.44 -8.85
C SER A 111 -3.14 30.46 -7.38
N SER A 112 -2.76 31.53 -6.69
CA SER A 112 -3.04 31.67 -5.25
C SER A 112 -4.54 31.62 -4.93
N ASP A 113 -5.41 32.10 -5.81
CA ASP A 113 -6.86 32.11 -5.60
C ASP A 113 -7.40 30.68 -5.50
N LEU A 114 -7.08 29.85 -6.49
CA LEU A 114 -7.54 28.47 -6.58
C LEU A 114 -7.09 27.65 -5.35
N TRP A 115 -5.81 27.75 -4.96
CA TRP A 115 -5.26 26.99 -3.83
C TRP A 115 -5.82 27.46 -2.48
N SER A 116 -6.03 28.76 -2.28
CA SER A 116 -6.59 29.29 -1.02
C SER A 116 -8.01 28.80 -0.73
N ARG A 117 -8.73 28.39 -1.78
CA ARG A 117 -10.10 27.88 -1.75
C ARG A 117 -10.17 26.36 -1.82
N ALA A 118 -9.04 25.67 -1.93
CA ALA A 118 -9.01 24.23 -2.08
C ALA A 118 -9.64 23.55 -0.85
N ARG A 119 -10.62 22.68 -1.10
CA ARG A 119 -11.17 21.72 -0.14
C ARG A 119 -10.55 20.35 -0.29
N LYS A 120 -10.23 19.97 -1.52
CA LYS A 120 -9.55 18.72 -1.86
C LYS A 120 -8.44 19.00 -2.87
N ILE A 121 -7.30 18.37 -2.69
CA ILE A 121 -6.20 18.38 -3.66
C ILE A 121 -5.82 16.93 -3.92
N ILE A 122 -5.92 16.48 -5.17
CA ILE A 122 -5.77 15.08 -5.58
C ILE A 122 -4.76 14.98 -6.71
N SER A 123 -3.80 14.06 -6.57
CA SER A 123 -2.77 13.71 -7.55
C SER A 123 -2.23 12.30 -7.25
N HIS A 124 -2.94 11.26 -7.69
CA HIS A 124 -2.59 9.85 -7.51
C HIS A 124 -1.51 9.35 -8.46
N ALA A 125 -0.60 10.23 -8.88
CA ALA A 125 0.56 9.85 -9.64
C ALA A 125 1.34 8.72 -8.94
N ARG A 126 1.81 7.76 -9.74
CA ARG A 126 2.54 6.59 -9.22
C ARG A 126 4.06 6.73 -9.32
N HIS A 127 4.56 7.75 -10.03
CA HIS A 127 5.98 7.96 -10.27
C HIS A 127 6.25 9.42 -10.68
N ALA A 128 7.52 9.86 -10.64
CA ALA A 128 7.98 11.20 -11.06
C ALA A 128 7.58 11.60 -12.49
N GLY A 129 7.09 10.68 -13.32
CA GLY A 129 6.66 10.96 -14.69
C GLY A 129 5.37 11.71 -14.83
N TYR A 130 4.76 12.07 -13.71
CA TYR A 130 3.56 12.84 -13.74
C TYR A 130 3.85 14.31 -14.01
N PRO A 131 3.62 14.80 -15.24
CA PRO A 131 4.14 16.10 -15.65
C PRO A 131 3.33 17.25 -15.04
N PHE A 132 2.25 16.95 -14.31
CA PHE A 132 1.35 17.98 -13.76
C PHE A 132 1.73 18.47 -12.39
N TYR A 133 2.56 17.72 -11.66
CA TYR A 133 3.09 18.18 -10.40
C TYR A 133 4.35 19.03 -10.66
N THR A 134 4.40 20.25 -10.13
CA THR A 134 5.52 21.17 -10.32
C THR A 134 6.05 21.66 -8.96
N ASP A 135 7.27 22.17 -8.94
CA ASP A 135 7.86 22.87 -7.79
C ASP A 135 7.00 24.04 -7.29
N GLY A 136 6.30 24.72 -8.21
CA GLY A 136 5.31 25.74 -7.88
C GLY A 136 4.15 25.22 -7.02
N MET A 137 3.76 23.95 -7.17
CA MET A 137 2.74 23.32 -6.34
C MET A 137 3.25 23.00 -4.94
N THR A 138 4.47 22.45 -4.83
CA THR A 138 5.14 22.27 -3.53
C THR A 138 5.25 23.61 -2.80
N SER A 139 5.67 24.66 -3.50
CA SER A 139 5.75 26.02 -2.97
C SER A 139 4.39 26.57 -2.52
N ALA A 140 3.32 26.28 -3.28
CA ALA A 140 1.96 26.66 -2.90
C ALA A 140 1.49 25.92 -1.65
N LEU A 141 1.79 24.63 -1.50
CA LEU A 141 1.50 23.89 -0.26
C LEU A 141 2.25 24.47 0.93
N SER A 142 3.55 24.76 0.78
CA SER A 142 4.39 25.31 1.84
C SER A 142 3.94 26.69 2.33
N THR A 143 3.51 27.55 1.42
CA THR A 143 3.33 28.98 1.73
C THR A 143 1.88 29.39 2.01
N LYS A 144 0.89 28.58 1.63
CA LYS A 144 -0.53 28.96 1.74
C LYS A 144 -1.17 28.44 3.03
N LYS A 145 -2.18 29.18 3.49
CA LYS A 145 -3.04 28.78 4.60
C LYS A 145 -4.34 28.20 4.07
N PHE A 146 -4.55 26.92 4.30
CA PHE A 146 -5.68 26.19 3.76
C PHE A 146 -6.81 26.06 4.79
N LYS A 147 -7.66 27.08 4.89
CA LYS A 147 -8.77 27.09 5.87
C LYS A 147 -9.81 26.00 5.60
N SER A 148 -10.00 25.63 4.33
CA SER A 148 -11.06 24.72 3.88
C SER A 148 -10.55 23.34 3.44
N LEU A 149 -9.24 23.11 3.42
CA LEU A 149 -8.68 21.85 2.93
C LEU A 149 -8.99 20.73 3.91
N THR A 150 -9.80 19.78 3.46
CA THR A 150 -10.21 18.60 4.23
C THR A 150 -9.47 17.35 3.79
N GLU A 151 -8.94 17.32 2.57
CA GLU A 151 -8.33 16.14 1.97
C GLU A 151 -7.16 16.55 1.08
N LEU A 152 -5.99 15.99 1.37
CA LEU A 152 -4.78 16.12 0.58
C LEU A 152 -4.33 14.71 0.22
N ASP A 153 -4.47 14.31 -1.04
CA ASP A 153 -4.00 13.03 -1.58
C ASP A 153 -3.07 13.32 -2.76
N ILE A 154 -1.77 13.36 -2.52
CA ILE A 154 -0.80 13.80 -3.53
C ILE A 154 0.42 12.91 -3.60
N PHE A 155 1.06 12.94 -4.76
CA PHE A 155 2.40 12.43 -4.97
C PHE A 155 3.37 13.62 -5.06
N LEU A 156 4.40 13.61 -4.22
CA LEU A 156 5.49 14.58 -4.16
C LEU A 156 6.76 13.94 -4.71
N PRO A 157 7.15 14.21 -5.97
CA PRO A 157 8.42 13.73 -6.49
C PRO A 157 9.59 14.31 -5.67
N HIS A 158 10.56 13.48 -5.30
CA HIS A 158 11.72 13.92 -4.50
C HIS A 158 12.54 15.04 -5.17
N SER A 159 12.45 15.14 -6.50
CA SER A 159 13.16 16.14 -7.31
C SER A 159 12.51 17.52 -7.35
N LEU A 160 11.29 17.69 -6.81
CA LEU A 160 10.50 18.93 -6.88
C LEU A 160 10.47 19.72 -5.56
N GLY A 161 11.54 19.59 -4.78
CA GLY A 161 11.74 20.35 -3.54
C GLY A 161 11.12 19.72 -2.30
N GLN A 162 11.28 20.41 -1.18
CA GLN A 162 10.76 20.01 0.13
C GLN A 162 9.49 20.78 0.49
N LEU A 163 8.60 20.12 1.23
CA LEU A 163 7.45 20.75 1.86
C LEU A 163 7.90 21.32 3.22
N ASP A 164 8.00 22.64 3.30
CA ASP A 164 8.51 23.34 4.48
C ASP A 164 7.47 23.46 5.60
N GLY A 165 6.18 23.29 5.25
CA GLY A 165 5.07 23.37 6.20
C GLY A 165 3.74 23.17 5.49
N LEU A 166 2.68 22.92 6.25
CA LEU A 166 1.33 22.89 5.71
C LEU A 166 0.35 23.28 6.82
N TYR A 167 -0.29 24.44 6.66
CA TYR A 167 -1.29 24.93 7.60
C TYR A 167 -2.70 24.63 7.10
N ALA A 168 -3.32 23.55 7.61
CA ALA A 168 -4.63 23.09 7.19
C ALA A 168 -5.50 22.62 8.38
N PRO A 169 -6.12 23.54 9.14
CA PRO A 169 -6.83 23.19 10.38
C PRO A 169 -8.06 22.29 10.19
N SER A 170 -8.60 22.24 8.98
CA SER A 170 -9.74 21.39 8.63
C SER A 170 -9.33 20.04 8.02
N LEU A 171 -8.03 19.74 7.96
CA LEU A 171 -7.50 18.55 7.29
C LEU A 171 -7.92 17.28 8.02
N ARG A 172 -8.65 16.41 7.32
CA ARG A 172 -9.14 15.11 7.81
C ARG A 172 -8.36 13.95 7.21
N ILE A 173 -7.99 14.05 5.94
CA ILE A 173 -7.26 13.01 5.21
C ILE A 173 -5.94 13.59 4.71
N LEU A 174 -4.83 12.98 5.14
CA LEU A 174 -3.49 13.27 4.66
C LEU A 174 -2.92 12.00 4.01
N ALA A 175 -2.89 11.97 2.69
CA ALA A 175 -2.28 10.93 1.88
C ALA A 175 -1.14 11.55 1.04
N VAL A 176 0.11 11.23 1.37
CA VAL A 176 1.28 11.76 0.66
C VAL A 176 2.24 10.64 0.31
N ARG A 177 2.60 10.57 -0.97
CA ARG A 177 3.50 9.56 -1.53
C ARG A 177 4.69 10.23 -2.19
N SER A 178 5.82 9.54 -2.30
CA SER A 178 7.00 10.02 -3.02
C SER A 178 7.75 8.86 -3.67
N ASP A 179 8.62 9.17 -4.62
CA ASP A 179 9.61 8.28 -5.20
C ASP A 179 11.02 8.50 -4.64
N ALA A 180 11.16 9.16 -3.48
CA ALA A 180 12.44 9.29 -2.82
C ALA A 180 13.08 7.89 -2.66
N PRO A 181 14.31 7.65 -3.13
CA PRO A 181 14.98 6.36 -3.04
C PRO A 181 15.66 6.13 -1.68
N THR A 182 15.85 7.19 -0.89
CA THR A 182 16.42 7.15 0.45
C THR A 182 15.67 8.10 1.38
N SER A 183 15.83 7.91 2.70
CA SER A 183 15.26 8.82 3.71
C SER A 183 15.71 10.27 3.50
N SER A 184 16.97 10.49 3.11
CA SER A 184 17.51 11.84 2.96
C SER A 184 16.90 12.66 1.83
N LEU A 185 16.31 11.99 0.84
CA LEU A 185 15.65 12.61 -0.31
C LEU A 185 14.14 12.74 -0.13
N CYS A 186 13.60 12.33 1.02
CA CYS A 186 12.18 12.47 1.29
C CYS A 186 11.75 13.94 1.37
N PRO A 187 10.61 14.33 0.77
CA PRO A 187 10.22 15.74 0.63
C PRO A 187 9.63 16.37 1.91
N ILE A 188 9.27 15.59 2.94
CA ILE A 188 8.71 16.13 4.20
C ILE A 188 9.69 15.84 5.34
N SER A 189 10.15 16.85 6.08
CA SER A 189 10.94 16.62 7.30
C SER A 189 10.06 16.16 8.48
N LEU A 190 10.65 15.50 9.48
CA LEU A 190 9.96 15.21 10.74
C LEU A 190 9.38 16.48 11.39
N ARG A 191 10.07 17.62 11.28
CA ARG A 191 9.59 18.91 11.78
C ARG A 191 8.31 19.36 11.05
N CYS A 192 8.32 19.33 9.72
CA CYS A 192 7.14 19.66 8.93
C CYS A 192 5.96 18.75 9.29
N LEU A 193 6.19 17.44 9.44
CA LEU A 193 5.16 16.49 9.84
C LEU A 193 4.59 16.78 11.25
N TYR A 194 5.45 17.13 12.20
CA TYR A 194 5.04 17.58 13.54
C TYR A 194 4.14 18.83 13.46
N ASP A 195 4.50 19.81 12.65
CA ASP A 195 3.73 21.04 12.48
C ASP A 195 2.37 20.76 11.81
N ILE A 196 2.31 19.83 10.86
CA ILE A 196 1.04 19.35 10.25
C ILE A 196 0.14 18.73 11.32
N PHE A 197 0.67 17.82 12.13
CA PHE A 197 -0.11 17.16 13.19
C PHE A 197 -0.62 18.15 14.22
N THR A 198 0.20 19.13 14.59
CA THR A 198 -0.15 20.19 15.55
C THR A 198 -1.25 21.11 14.99
N THR A 199 -1.17 21.46 13.70
CA THR A 199 -2.08 22.42 13.08
C THR A 199 -3.36 21.81 12.53
N SER A 200 -3.44 20.48 12.42
CA SER A 200 -4.58 19.75 11.84
C SER A 200 -5.31 18.91 12.90
N PRO A 201 -6.09 19.54 13.82
CA PRO A 201 -6.71 18.87 14.97
C PRO A 201 -7.68 17.74 14.62
N VAL A 202 -8.31 17.80 13.44
CA VAL A 202 -9.39 16.88 13.01
C VAL A 202 -8.92 15.76 12.07
N LEU A 203 -7.61 15.49 12.02
CA LEU A 203 -7.05 14.44 11.19
C LEU A 203 -7.57 13.07 11.61
N GLU A 204 -8.15 12.32 10.66
CA GLU A 204 -8.75 11.00 10.89
C GLU A 204 -8.12 9.89 10.04
N SER A 205 -7.42 10.23 8.95
CA SER A 205 -6.78 9.26 8.05
C SER A 205 -5.39 9.75 7.65
N LEU A 206 -4.41 8.85 7.77
CA LEU A 206 -3.01 9.13 7.47
C LEU A 206 -2.45 8.04 6.56
N CYS A 207 -1.96 8.43 5.38
CA CYS A 207 -1.28 7.54 4.43
C CYS A 207 0.03 8.18 3.97
N LEU A 208 1.18 7.73 4.46
CA LEU A 208 2.48 8.31 4.14
C LEU A 208 3.39 7.24 3.55
N HIS A 209 3.91 7.41 2.33
CA HIS A 209 4.82 6.43 1.71
C HIS A 209 6.05 7.09 1.12
N ARG A 210 7.24 6.69 1.58
CA ARG A 210 8.57 7.21 1.15
C ARG A 210 8.67 8.74 1.24
N VAL A 211 7.91 9.37 2.13
CA VAL A 211 7.73 10.83 2.12
C VAL A 211 8.42 11.56 3.27
N VAL A 212 8.74 10.87 4.37
CA VAL A 212 9.26 11.50 5.59
C VAL A 212 10.77 11.30 5.72
N SER A 213 11.51 12.40 5.75
CA SER A 213 12.94 12.46 5.97
C SER A 213 13.26 12.38 7.46
N THR A 214 14.23 11.54 7.79
CA THR A 214 14.66 11.24 9.16
C THR A 214 16.10 11.66 9.41
N ILE A 215 16.61 12.61 8.61
CA ILE A 215 17.94 13.21 8.84
C ILE A 215 17.94 14.00 10.16
N GLU A 216 16.83 14.69 10.43
CA GLU A 216 16.70 15.53 11.63
C GLU A 216 16.37 14.68 12.87
N PRO A 217 17.11 14.81 13.98
CA PRO A 217 16.84 14.04 15.17
C PRO A 217 15.54 14.48 15.86
N MET A 218 14.76 13.50 16.31
CA MET A 218 13.47 13.71 16.99
C MET A 218 13.57 14.41 18.36
N THR A 219 14.76 14.46 18.95
CA THR A 219 15.00 15.04 20.30
C THR A 219 14.61 16.52 20.40
N SER A 220 14.53 17.22 19.27
CA SER A 220 14.13 18.62 19.20
C SER A 220 12.61 18.85 19.33
N LEU A 221 11.79 17.80 19.20
CA LEU A 221 10.34 17.87 19.15
C LEU A 221 9.75 17.53 20.53
N THR A 222 9.65 18.54 21.39
CA THR A 222 9.02 18.43 22.71
C THR A 222 7.63 19.07 22.70
N GLY A 223 6.66 18.33 23.23
CA GLY A 223 5.27 18.75 23.31
C GLY A 223 4.39 17.57 23.70
N SER A 224 3.82 17.61 24.90
CA SER A 224 2.74 16.69 25.24
C SER A 224 1.47 17.20 24.55
N THR A 225 0.88 16.37 23.70
CA THR A 225 -0.42 16.63 23.10
C THR A 225 -1.36 15.51 23.48
N GLU A 226 -2.65 15.85 23.61
CA GLU A 226 -3.68 14.85 23.74
C GLU A 226 -3.69 13.99 22.47
N ARG A 227 -3.56 12.67 22.65
CA ARG A 227 -3.56 11.75 21.52
C ARG A 227 -4.95 11.66 20.92
N ARG A 228 -5.03 11.71 19.59
CA ARG A 228 -6.29 11.68 18.83
C ARG A 228 -6.45 10.37 18.09
N SER A 229 -7.68 9.97 17.81
CA SER A 229 -7.93 8.69 17.15
C SER A 229 -7.87 8.79 15.62
N LEU A 230 -7.09 7.90 14.99
CA LEU A 230 -7.05 7.69 13.54
C LEU A 230 -7.90 6.46 13.16
N ARG A 231 -8.68 6.60 12.08
CA ARG A 231 -9.47 5.53 11.45
C ARG A 231 -8.69 4.73 10.41
N LYS A 232 -7.58 5.29 9.92
CA LYS A 232 -6.72 4.64 8.94
C LYS A 232 -5.30 5.14 9.11
N VAL A 233 -4.35 4.22 9.15
CA VAL A 233 -2.91 4.48 9.22
C VAL A 233 -2.21 3.58 8.21
N GLU A 234 -1.75 4.17 7.12
CA GLU A 234 -0.83 3.54 6.18
C GLU A 234 0.52 4.25 6.26
N LEU A 235 1.59 3.53 6.60
CA LEU A 235 2.92 4.13 6.75
C LEU A 235 3.98 3.28 6.05
N GLY A 236 4.48 3.75 4.92
CA GLY A 236 5.69 3.29 4.26
C GLY A 236 6.89 4.17 4.60
N ALA A 237 7.72 3.79 5.57
CA ALA A 237 8.81 4.63 6.10
C ALA A 237 10.19 3.95 6.06
N TYR A 238 11.25 4.74 5.90
CA TYR A 238 12.62 4.22 5.91
C TYR A 238 13.09 3.76 7.28
N ASN A 239 12.46 4.19 8.36
CA ASN A 239 12.73 3.69 9.70
C ASN A 239 11.54 3.93 10.63
N GLU A 240 11.70 3.58 11.90
CA GLU A 240 10.69 3.67 12.94
C GLU A 240 10.42 5.10 13.45
N GLN A 241 11.21 6.11 13.07
CA GLN A 241 11.06 7.47 13.62
C GLN A 241 9.73 8.15 13.24
N PRO A 242 9.22 8.07 12.00
CA PRO A 242 7.90 8.58 11.68
C PRO A 242 6.79 7.90 12.49
N LEU A 243 6.90 6.59 12.76
CA LEU A 243 5.94 5.86 13.60
C LEU A 243 5.96 6.36 15.05
N GLN A 244 7.15 6.55 15.63
CA GLN A 244 7.31 7.14 16.95
C GLN A 244 6.66 8.53 17.02
N LEU A 245 6.86 9.39 16.01
CA LEU A 245 6.20 10.70 15.95
C LEU A 245 4.68 10.57 15.87
N ILE A 246 4.16 9.69 15.02
CA ILE A 246 2.71 9.43 14.89
C ILE A 246 2.12 8.97 16.24
N SER A 247 2.76 8.02 16.92
CA SER A 247 2.31 7.47 18.20
C SER A 247 2.26 8.50 19.35
N ARG A 248 2.96 9.63 19.21
CA ARG A 248 2.89 10.76 20.17
C ARG A 248 1.61 11.59 20.01
N PHE A 249 1.08 11.69 18.80
CA PHE A 249 -0.09 12.50 18.47
C PHE A 249 -1.37 11.69 18.32
N PHE A 250 -1.24 10.39 18.05
CA PHE A 250 -2.36 9.58 17.63
C PHE A 250 -2.38 8.20 18.28
N THR A 251 -3.60 7.69 18.41
CA THR A 251 -3.91 6.27 18.60
C THR A 251 -4.75 5.78 17.43
N ALA A 252 -4.67 4.50 17.11
CA ALA A 252 -5.58 3.85 16.18
C ALA A 252 -6.93 3.61 16.88
N SER A 253 -8.05 3.86 16.20
CA SER A 253 -9.36 3.42 16.68
C SER A 253 -9.49 1.90 16.65
N ASP A 254 -10.40 1.30 17.43
CA ASP A 254 -10.67 -0.15 17.46
C ASP A 254 -11.02 -0.78 16.10
N ARG A 255 -11.38 0.04 15.10
CA ARG A 255 -11.69 -0.39 13.72
C ARG A 255 -10.79 0.27 12.69
N ALA A 256 -9.61 0.70 13.11
CA ALA A 256 -8.68 1.36 12.22
C ALA A 256 -8.10 0.35 11.22
N ASP A 257 -7.99 0.78 9.97
CA ASP A 257 -7.20 0.08 8.96
C ASP A 257 -5.73 0.46 9.15
N VAL A 258 -4.92 -0.42 9.73
CA VAL A 258 -3.51 -0.18 10.06
C VAL A 258 -2.60 -1.07 9.22
N LEU A 259 -1.80 -0.44 8.36
CA LEU A 259 -0.76 -1.06 7.56
C LEU A 259 0.54 -0.28 7.70
N LEU A 260 1.53 -0.89 8.35
CA LEU A 260 2.88 -0.33 8.48
C LEU A 260 3.84 -1.12 7.58
N ASP A 261 4.69 -0.44 6.84
CA ASP A 261 5.67 -0.99 5.92
C ASP A 261 7.00 -0.26 6.15
N ILE A 262 7.87 -0.88 6.94
CA ILE A 262 9.10 -0.28 7.44
C ILE A 262 10.27 -0.86 6.65
N TYR A 263 10.95 0.01 5.90
CA TYR A 263 11.96 -0.41 4.92
C TYR A 263 13.30 -0.79 5.54
N ASP A 264 13.59 -0.22 6.71
CA ASP A 264 14.76 -0.52 7.52
C ASP A 264 14.41 -0.28 9.00
N VAL A 265 14.94 -1.08 9.93
CA VAL A 265 14.60 -1.00 11.35
C VAL A 265 15.90 -0.87 12.15
N ASN A 266 16.10 0.26 12.81
CA ASN A 266 17.32 0.46 13.59
C ASN A 266 17.21 -0.19 14.98
N ASP A 267 16.04 -0.08 15.60
CA ASP A 267 15.74 -0.67 16.90
C ASP A 267 14.31 -1.22 16.95
N PHE A 268 14.18 -2.55 16.93
CA PHE A 268 12.90 -3.22 17.06
C PHE A 268 12.20 -2.92 18.39
N SER A 269 12.94 -2.72 19.49
CA SER A 269 12.34 -2.41 20.79
C SER A 269 11.61 -1.07 20.73
N SER A 270 12.29 -0.05 20.23
CA SER A 270 11.70 1.29 20.04
C SER A 270 10.53 1.27 19.07
N MET A 271 10.63 0.50 17.98
CA MET A 271 9.55 0.32 17.02
C MET A 271 8.31 -0.33 17.64
N PHE A 272 8.46 -1.43 18.39
CA PHE A 272 7.33 -2.08 19.06
C PHE A 272 6.74 -1.24 20.20
N ILE A 273 7.55 -0.44 20.90
CA ILE A 273 7.03 0.56 21.85
C ILE A 273 6.16 1.60 21.14
N ALA A 274 6.60 2.11 19.99
CA ALA A 274 5.82 3.07 19.20
C ALA A 274 4.53 2.43 18.65
N LEU A 275 4.60 1.17 18.21
CA LEU A 275 3.44 0.40 17.77
C LEU A 275 2.43 0.21 18.91
N HIS A 276 2.88 -0.18 20.11
CA HIS A 276 2.03 -0.34 21.28
C HIS A 276 1.29 0.97 21.60
N TYR A 277 2.00 2.10 21.58
CA TYR A 277 1.38 3.40 21.82
C TYR A 277 0.40 3.82 20.73
N LEU A 278 0.67 3.48 19.47
CA LEU A 278 -0.26 3.74 18.38
C LEU A 278 -1.51 2.87 18.53
N LEU A 279 -1.38 1.58 18.78
CA LEU A 279 -2.53 0.68 18.88
C LEU A 279 -3.32 0.86 20.19
N ALA A 280 -2.70 1.42 21.23
CA ALA A 280 -3.31 1.75 22.52
C ALA A 280 -4.07 0.59 23.19
N LYS A 281 -3.67 -0.67 22.94
CA LYS A 281 -4.30 -1.84 23.54
C LYS A 281 -3.78 -2.03 24.97
N PRO A 282 -4.66 -2.30 25.96
CA PRO A 282 -4.27 -2.39 27.37
C PRO A 282 -3.25 -3.50 27.67
N ASP A 283 -3.24 -4.56 26.85
CA ASP A 283 -2.40 -5.74 27.06
C ASP A 283 -1.13 -5.79 26.17
N GLY A 284 -0.80 -4.72 25.42
CA GLY A 284 0.38 -4.70 24.55
C GLY A 284 0.08 -4.35 23.09
N CYS A 285 0.85 -4.88 22.13
CA CYS A 285 0.63 -4.66 20.69
C CYS A 285 -0.50 -5.53 20.10
N GLY A 286 -1.29 -6.25 20.91
CA GLY A 286 -2.06 -7.40 20.43
C GLY A 286 -1.13 -8.59 20.14
N ALA A 287 -1.71 -9.77 19.96
CA ALA A 287 -0.94 -10.97 19.72
C ALA A 287 -0.64 -11.14 18.22
N VAL A 288 0.63 -11.40 17.85
CA VAL A 288 0.96 -11.76 16.47
C VAL A 288 0.43 -13.17 16.22
N THR A 289 -0.49 -13.33 15.28
CA THR A 289 -1.16 -14.62 15.03
C THR A 289 -0.62 -15.32 13.79
N ASN A 290 -0.13 -14.56 12.82
CA ASN A 290 0.32 -15.05 11.53
C ASN A 290 1.58 -14.29 11.08
N ILE A 291 2.55 -15.03 10.53
CA ILE A 291 3.77 -14.49 9.93
C ILE A 291 3.82 -14.93 8.47
N SER A 292 4.11 -14.01 7.57
CA SER A 292 4.42 -14.32 6.18
C SER A 292 5.75 -13.72 5.76
N VAL A 293 6.68 -14.57 5.31
CA VAL A 293 7.97 -14.17 4.74
C VAL A 293 7.87 -14.29 3.23
N ARG A 294 8.07 -13.18 2.50
CA ARG A 294 7.93 -13.09 1.04
C ARG A 294 9.01 -12.26 0.38
N PHE A 295 9.55 -12.72 -0.74
CA PHE A 295 10.48 -11.92 -1.55
C PHE A 295 9.75 -11.02 -2.52
N LYS A 296 9.96 -9.71 -2.41
CA LYS A 296 9.29 -8.70 -3.24
C LYS A 296 10.33 -7.80 -3.90
N SER A 297 9.88 -7.07 -4.90
CA SER A 297 10.63 -5.95 -5.47
C SER A 297 9.80 -4.68 -5.42
N ASP A 298 10.47 -3.55 -5.33
CA ASP A 298 9.87 -2.21 -5.34
C ASP A 298 10.72 -1.31 -6.22
N ARG A 299 10.07 -0.57 -7.11
CA ARG A 299 10.76 0.24 -8.10
C ARG A 299 9.96 1.48 -8.46
N ALA A 300 10.66 2.58 -8.68
CA ALA A 300 10.09 3.80 -9.25
C ALA A 300 10.79 4.13 -10.55
N SER A 301 10.04 4.49 -11.59
CA SER A 301 10.60 4.89 -12.89
C SER A 301 10.82 6.40 -12.97
N HIS A 302 11.84 6.80 -13.72
CA HIS A 302 12.07 8.21 -14.02
C HIS A 302 10.90 8.85 -14.77
N ALA A 303 10.89 10.18 -14.80
CA ALA A 303 9.83 10.92 -15.45
C ALA A 303 9.68 10.65 -16.95
N SER A 304 10.80 10.34 -17.60
CA SER A 304 10.87 9.96 -19.02
C SER A 304 10.30 8.57 -19.31
N GLY A 305 9.99 7.77 -18.28
CA GLY A 305 9.73 6.33 -18.41
C GLY A 305 10.96 5.51 -18.80
N ARG A 306 12.14 6.13 -18.92
CA ARG A 306 13.40 5.47 -19.26
C ARG A 306 14.24 5.30 -17.99
N GLY A 307 14.46 4.06 -17.59
CA GLY A 307 15.22 3.72 -16.39
C GLY A 307 14.43 3.86 -15.09
N TYR A 308 15.07 3.45 -14.00
CA TYR A 308 14.52 3.46 -12.65
C TYR A 308 15.21 4.53 -11.80
N VAL A 309 14.41 5.28 -11.02
CA VAL A 309 14.90 6.10 -9.90
C VAL A 309 15.52 5.19 -8.84
N TYR A 310 14.87 4.05 -8.59
CA TYR A 310 15.39 2.95 -7.78
C TYR A 310 14.72 1.64 -8.19
N GLU A 311 15.40 0.53 -7.92
CA GLU A 311 14.89 -0.83 -7.97
C GLU A 311 15.49 -1.59 -6.78
N PHE A 312 14.63 -1.99 -5.85
CA PHE A 312 15.00 -2.73 -4.65
C PHE A 312 14.43 -4.14 -4.73
N HIS A 313 15.23 -5.11 -4.30
CA HIS A 313 14.81 -6.47 -4.01
C HIS A 313 14.96 -6.68 -2.51
N PHE A 314 13.96 -7.28 -1.88
CA PHE A 314 13.96 -7.42 -0.42
C PHE A 314 13.11 -8.61 0.03
N CYS A 315 13.46 -9.14 1.20
CA CYS A 315 12.64 -10.05 1.96
C CYS A 315 11.65 -9.24 2.82
N ALA A 316 10.36 -9.46 2.63
CA ALA A 316 9.28 -8.83 3.37
C ALA A 316 8.76 -9.79 4.45
N VAL A 317 8.86 -9.39 5.71
CA VAL A 317 8.31 -10.10 6.87
C VAL A 317 7.03 -9.40 7.30
N GLU A 318 5.90 -9.94 6.89
CA GLU A 318 4.56 -9.48 7.23
C GLU A 318 4.09 -10.17 8.52
N LEU A 319 3.88 -9.37 9.57
CA LEU A 319 3.23 -9.76 10.82
C LEU A 319 1.77 -9.33 10.76
N GLU A 320 0.87 -10.24 11.09
CA GLU A 320 -0.57 -9.98 11.21
C GLU A 320 -1.02 -10.23 12.64
N PHE A 321 -1.66 -9.21 13.20
CA PHE A 321 -2.17 -9.20 14.57
C PHE A 321 -3.61 -9.74 14.61
N ASP A 322 -4.06 -10.12 15.80
CA ASP A 322 -5.40 -10.66 16.06
C ASP A 322 -6.57 -9.77 15.60
N ASP A 323 -6.41 -8.45 15.66
CA ASP A 323 -7.42 -7.49 15.20
C ASP A 323 -7.26 -7.09 13.71
N GLY A 324 -6.36 -7.76 12.98
CA GLY A 324 -6.17 -7.59 11.54
C GLY A 324 -5.19 -6.49 11.14
N GLU A 325 -4.52 -5.83 12.09
CA GLU A 325 -3.43 -4.90 11.78
C GLU A 325 -2.25 -5.63 11.15
N LYS A 326 -1.57 -4.94 10.23
CA LYS A 326 -0.44 -5.51 9.48
C LYS A 326 0.81 -4.67 9.63
N VAL A 327 1.92 -5.32 9.92
CA VAL A 327 3.25 -4.70 9.98
C VAL A 327 4.20 -5.49 9.09
N ILE A 328 4.80 -4.82 8.13
CA ILE A 328 5.74 -5.39 7.17
C ILE A 328 7.11 -4.81 7.46
N PHE A 329 8.09 -5.66 7.74
CA PHE A 329 9.50 -5.29 7.79
C PHE A 329 10.18 -5.73 6.50
N ARG A 330 10.93 -4.82 5.87
CA ARG A 330 11.76 -5.16 4.71
C ARG A 330 13.19 -5.39 5.15
N MET A 331 13.79 -6.44 4.64
CA MET A 331 15.22 -6.73 4.72
C MET A 331 15.77 -6.65 3.29
N ASP A 332 16.46 -5.55 2.98
CA ASP A 332 17.05 -5.33 1.65
C ASP A 332 18.09 -6.40 1.31
N ASP A 333 18.10 -6.83 0.04
CA ASP A 333 18.95 -7.92 -0.44
C ASP A 333 20.43 -7.61 -0.44
N ASN A 334 20.77 -6.37 -0.76
CA ASN A 334 22.15 -5.95 -0.88
C ASN A 334 22.69 -5.38 0.44
N THR A 335 21.80 -4.76 1.22
CA THR A 335 22.14 -3.99 2.41
C THR A 335 21.13 -4.21 3.53
N PRO A 336 21.05 -5.43 4.10
CA PRO A 336 20.10 -5.71 5.18
C PRO A 336 20.41 -4.82 6.38
N GLY A 337 19.47 -3.96 6.75
CA GLY A 337 19.67 -3.03 7.87
C GLY A 337 19.35 -3.64 9.24
N TRP A 338 18.85 -4.87 9.28
CA TRP A 338 18.61 -5.63 10.51
C TRP A 338 18.77 -7.14 10.29
N GLU A 339 18.87 -7.90 11.38
CA GLU A 339 19.07 -9.36 11.38
C GLU A 339 17.91 -10.10 12.06
N TRP A 340 17.68 -11.37 11.67
CA TRP A 340 16.63 -12.22 12.26
C TRP A 340 16.71 -12.35 13.78
N ARG A 341 17.93 -12.33 14.36
CA ARG A 341 18.11 -12.37 15.82
C ARG A 341 17.42 -11.18 16.49
N SER A 342 17.64 -9.98 15.97
CA SER A 342 17.07 -8.75 16.52
C SER A 342 15.54 -8.77 16.50
N LEU A 343 14.95 -9.28 15.42
CA LEU A 343 13.51 -9.48 15.34
C LEU A 343 13.04 -10.55 16.35
N ALA A 344 13.68 -11.72 16.35
CA ALA A 344 13.29 -12.84 17.20
C ALA A 344 13.35 -12.53 18.71
N GLU A 345 14.26 -11.65 19.12
CA GLU A 345 14.42 -11.21 20.52
C GLU A 345 13.46 -10.08 20.92
N ALA A 346 12.89 -9.35 19.96
CA ALA A 346 12.09 -8.15 20.23
C ALA A 346 10.63 -8.42 20.58
N LEU A 347 10.12 -9.63 20.33
CA LEU A 347 8.74 -10.02 20.63
C LEU A 347 8.64 -11.39 21.29
N GLU A 348 7.52 -11.61 21.97
CA GLU A 348 7.09 -12.95 22.36
C GLU A 348 6.29 -13.59 21.23
N TRP A 349 6.73 -14.76 20.77
CA TRP A 349 6.16 -15.46 19.61
C TRP A 349 5.19 -16.60 19.98
N ASN A 350 4.75 -16.63 21.25
CA ASN A 350 3.92 -17.70 21.81
C ASN A 350 2.48 -17.72 21.26
N SER A 351 2.07 -16.69 20.50
CA SER A 351 0.75 -16.61 19.89
C SER A 351 0.72 -16.95 18.41
N VAL A 352 1.89 -17.09 17.77
CA VAL A 352 1.97 -17.32 16.32
C VAL A 352 1.50 -18.72 16.01
N SER A 353 0.36 -18.81 15.33
CA SER A 353 -0.27 -20.08 14.98
C SER A 353 -0.03 -20.47 13.53
N SER A 354 0.34 -19.51 12.67
CA SER A 354 0.54 -19.71 11.24
C SER A 354 1.84 -19.05 10.77
N LEU A 355 2.62 -19.78 9.97
CA LEU A 355 3.81 -19.28 9.28
C LEU A 355 3.70 -19.63 7.79
N THR A 356 3.83 -18.62 6.92
CA THR A 356 3.94 -18.80 5.47
C THR A 356 5.31 -18.34 4.98
N LEU A 357 6.04 -19.21 4.30
CA LEU A 357 7.35 -18.93 3.72
C LEU A 357 7.24 -19.03 2.21
N GLY A 358 7.59 -17.97 1.49
CA GLY A 358 7.59 -18.02 0.04
C GLY A 358 8.45 -16.99 -0.68
N VAL A 359 8.67 -17.20 -1.96
CA VAL A 359 9.56 -16.48 -2.87
C VAL A 359 8.76 -16.25 -4.15
N THR A 360 8.43 -15.00 -4.45
CA THR A 360 7.63 -14.71 -5.65
C THR A 360 8.46 -14.49 -6.92
N HIS A 361 9.80 -14.43 -6.83
CA HIS A 361 10.63 -13.86 -7.91
C HIS A 361 12.01 -14.48 -8.18
N TYR A 362 12.42 -15.56 -7.53
CA TYR A 362 13.74 -16.15 -7.83
C TYR A 362 13.63 -17.17 -8.96
N SER A 363 14.57 -17.12 -9.89
CA SER A 363 14.76 -18.20 -10.85
C SER A 363 15.41 -19.39 -10.14
N GLU A 364 15.25 -20.61 -10.67
CA GLU A 364 15.86 -21.81 -10.08
C GLU A 364 17.39 -21.73 -9.99
N ASP A 365 18.00 -20.87 -10.81
CA ASP A 365 19.45 -20.68 -10.87
C ASP A 365 19.97 -19.68 -9.82
N ASP A 366 19.10 -18.90 -9.17
CA ASP A 366 19.52 -17.89 -8.21
C ASP A 366 19.80 -18.53 -6.84
N GLU A 367 21.04 -18.39 -6.36
CA GLU A 367 21.41 -18.85 -5.01
C GLU A 367 20.58 -18.10 -3.95
N PHE A 368 19.80 -18.83 -3.17
CA PHE A 368 19.01 -18.27 -2.07
C PHE A 368 19.95 -17.69 -1.01
N PRO A 369 19.95 -16.37 -0.76
CA PRO A 369 20.93 -15.81 0.16
C PRO A 369 20.74 -16.34 1.58
N GLY A 370 21.80 -16.91 2.16
CA GLY A 370 21.72 -17.61 3.44
C GLY A 370 21.25 -16.74 4.61
N HIS A 371 21.44 -15.41 4.52
CA HIS A 371 20.98 -14.47 5.53
C HIS A 371 19.45 -14.32 5.57
N TYR A 372 18.71 -14.84 4.58
CA TYR A 372 17.25 -14.84 4.59
C TYR A 372 16.61 -16.03 5.28
N VAL A 373 17.39 -17.02 5.69
CA VAL A 373 16.86 -18.20 6.37
C VAL A 373 16.44 -17.78 7.79
N PRO A 374 15.13 -17.71 8.12
CA PRO A 374 14.65 -17.21 9.41
C PRO A 374 14.76 -18.26 10.53
N ALA A 375 15.84 -19.05 10.58
CA ALA A 375 15.99 -20.19 11.51
C ALA A 375 15.76 -19.77 12.98
N LEU A 376 16.39 -18.68 13.41
CA LEU A 376 16.25 -18.16 14.78
C LEU A 376 14.83 -17.73 15.12
N LEU A 377 14.07 -17.21 14.15
CA LEU A 377 12.67 -16.85 14.35
C LEU A 377 11.81 -18.11 14.45
N VAL A 378 12.02 -19.09 13.55
CA VAL A 378 11.28 -20.37 13.52
C VAL A 378 11.45 -21.12 14.85
N GLU A 379 12.66 -21.15 15.41
CA GLU A 379 12.96 -21.77 16.71
C GLU A 379 12.20 -21.15 17.90
N LYS A 380 11.63 -19.95 17.74
CA LYS A 380 10.82 -19.28 18.77
C LYS A 380 9.32 -19.54 18.63
N LEU A 381 8.85 -20.14 17.53
CA LEU A 381 7.42 -20.31 17.24
C LEU A 381 6.83 -21.53 17.97
N GLY A 382 6.85 -21.51 19.30
CA GLY A 382 6.38 -22.63 20.14
C GLY A 382 4.88 -22.96 20.02
N ALA A 383 4.07 -22.06 19.47
CA ALA A 383 2.63 -22.26 19.26
C ALA A 383 2.23 -22.51 17.80
N LEU A 384 3.20 -22.76 16.93
CA LEU A 384 2.96 -22.95 15.49
C LEU A 384 2.05 -24.15 15.24
N ARG A 385 0.92 -23.92 14.54
CA ARG A 385 -0.05 -24.95 14.16
C ARG A 385 -0.06 -25.23 12.67
N THR A 386 0.13 -24.19 11.86
CA THR A 386 0.14 -24.29 10.40
C THR A 386 1.46 -23.75 9.86
N LEU A 387 2.14 -24.55 9.06
CA LEU A 387 3.30 -24.13 8.29
C LEU A 387 2.96 -24.26 6.80
N HIS A 388 3.15 -23.19 6.05
CA HIS A 388 2.97 -23.17 4.61
C HIS A 388 4.31 -22.81 3.94
N ILE A 389 4.89 -23.77 3.23
CA ILE A 389 6.11 -23.60 2.45
C ILE A 389 5.72 -23.50 0.98
N LYS A 390 6.05 -22.38 0.34
CA LYS A 390 5.79 -22.14 -1.08
C LYS A 390 7.02 -22.35 -1.97
N ASP A 391 8.20 -22.55 -1.38
CA ASP A 391 9.45 -22.64 -2.12
C ASP A 391 10.42 -23.66 -1.53
N LYS A 392 11.09 -24.40 -2.42
CA LYS A 392 11.98 -25.52 -2.09
C LYS A 392 13.10 -25.13 -1.10
N PRO A 393 13.79 -23.98 -1.23
CA PRO A 393 14.85 -23.59 -0.29
C PRO A 393 14.38 -23.49 1.17
N HIS A 394 13.09 -23.26 1.41
CA HIS A 394 12.56 -23.15 2.77
C HIS A 394 12.33 -24.51 3.46
N LEU A 395 12.41 -25.64 2.76
CA LEU A 395 12.37 -26.96 3.40
C LEU A 395 13.51 -27.19 4.40
N VAL A 396 14.64 -26.48 4.23
CA VAL A 396 15.77 -26.50 5.17
C VAL A 396 15.40 -26.01 6.58
N LEU A 397 14.26 -25.32 6.73
CA LEU A 397 13.79 -24.80 8.01
C LEU A 397 13.03 -25.82 8.85
N LEU A 398 12.62 -26.96 8.27
CA LEU A 398 11.87 -27.98 9.00
C LEU A 398 12.59 -28.44 10.29
N PRO A 399 13.91 -28.72 10.30
CA PRO A 399 14.63 -29.10 11.53
C PRO A 399 14.68 -28.02 12.61
N HIS A 400 14.42 -26.75 12.26
CA HIS A 400 14.43 -25.62 13.21
C HIS A 400 13.07 -25.43 13.90
N ILE A 401 12.02 -26.13 13.48
CA ILE A 401 10.71 -26.07 14.12
C ILE A 401 10.83 -26.67 15.53
N PRO A 402 10.35 -25.97 16.58
CA PRO A 402 10.43 -26.47 17.95
C PRO A 402 9.73 -27.83 18.07
N ALA A 403 10.40 -28.81 18.66
CA ALA A 403 9.82 -30.16 18.86
C ALA A 403 8.55 -30.17 19.73
N LEU A 404 8.32 -29.09 20.49
CA LEU A 404 7.11 -28.90 21.31
C LEU A 404 6.01 -28.12 20.58
N ALA A 405 6.26 -27.63 19.36
CA ALA A 405 5.25 -26.90 18.61
C ALA A 405 4.07 -27.83 18.28
N PRO A 406 2.81 -27.41 18.53
CA PRO A 406 1.63 -28.21 18.25
C PRO A 406 1.27 -28.14 16.76
N LEU A 407 2.22 -28.48 15.89
CA LEU A 407 2.02 -28.40 14.46
C LEU A 407 0.99 -29.45 14.02
N GLN A 408 -0.07 -28.97 13.36
CA GLN A 408 -1.20 -29.75 12.92
C GLN A 408 -1.27 -29.87 11.40
N ARG A 409 -0.70 -28.89 10.69
CA ARG A 409 -0.78 -28.81 9.24
C ARG A 409 0.50 -28.28 8.62
N LEU A 410 1.03 -29.02 7.65
CA LEU A 410 2.11 -28.60 6.76
C LEU A 410 1.55 -28.55 5.33
N VAL A 411 1.57 -27.37 4.71
CA VAL A 411 1.24 -27.18 3.30
C VAL A 411 2.54 -26.94 2.55
N VAL A 412 2.80 -27.71 1.51
CA VAL A 412 3.97 -27.58 0.65
C VAL A 412 3.46 -27.31 -0.78
N GLU A 413 3.48 -26.04 -1.20
CA GLU A 413 2.96 -25.53 -2.47
C GLU A 413 4.11 -25.06 -3.35
N LEU A 414 4.79 -25.96 -4.05
CA LEU A 414 5.94 -25.61 -4.88
C LEU A 414 5.51 -25.31 -6.33
N PRO A 415 6.02 -24.25 -7.00
CA PRO A 415 5.63 -23.90 -8.37
C PRO A 415 5.81 -25.05 -9.38
N PHE A 416 6.87 -25.84 -9.21
CA PHE A 416 7.20 -26.99 -10.06
C PHE A 416 6.84 -28.33 -9.40
N GLY A 417 5.94 -28.29 -8.42
CA GLY A 417 5.51 -29.45 -7.65
C GLY A 417 6.55 -29.93 -6.64
N VAL A 418 6.10 -30.80 -5.73
CA VAL A 418 6.95 -31.43 -4.72
C VAL A 418 7.57 -32.68 -5.32
N GLU A 419 8.90 -32.77 -5.35
CA GLU A 419 9.63 -33.91 -5.90
C GLU A 419 9.83 -35.02 -4.86
N THR A 420 10.24 -36.21 -5.29
CA THR A 420 10.53 -37.35 -4.39
C THR A 420 11.55 -36.99 -3.31
N GLU A 421 12.57 -36.20 -3.64
CA GLU A 421 13.59 -35.75 -2.68
C GLU A 421 12.98 -34.89 -1.56
N ASP A 422 12.05 -34.00 -1.91
CA ASP A 422 11.35 -33.14 -0.96
C ASP A 422 10.47 -33.98 -0.02
N ILE A 423 9.77 -34.99 -0.55
CA ILE A 423 8.96 -35.93 0.23
C ILE A 423 9.84 -36.69 1.23
N ILE A 424 11.05 -37.11 0.83
CA ILE A 424 12.01 -37.79 1.71
C ILE A 424 12.46 -36.84 2.83
N VAL A 425 12.78 -35.58 2.51
CA VAL A 425 13.15 -34.57 3.51
C VAL A 425 12.02 -34.37 4.53
N ILE A 426 10.78 -34.21 4.07
CA ILE A 426 9.59 -34.07 4.93
C ILE A 426 9.40 -35.32 5.80
N SER A 427 9.54 -36.51 5.21
CA SER A 427 9.38 -37.79 5.91
C SER A 427 10.41 -37.98 7.01
N ASN A 428 11.68 -37.68 6.73
CA ASN A 428 12.77 -37.79 7.70
C ASN A 428 12.58 -36.83 8.87
N TRP A 429 12.15 -35.60 8.58
CA TRP A 429 11.83 -34.65 9.64
C TRP A 429 10.64 -35.11 10.48
N LEU A 430 9.53 -35.57 9.87
CA LEU A 430 8.35 -36.07 10.61
C LEU A 430 8.69 -37.25 11.52
N GLN A 431 9.58 -38.15 11.10
CA GLN A 431 10.06 -39.23 11.98
C GLN A 431 10.75 -38.71 13.25
N SER A 432 11.38 -37.53 13.19
CA SER A 432 12.09 -36.96 14.33
C SER A 432 11.19 -36.21 15.31
N VAL A 433 10.05 -35.66 14.85
CA VAL A 433 9.19 -34.78 15.66
C VAL A 433 7.83 -35.37 16.00
N GLN A 434 7.27 -36.24 15.15
CA GLN A 434 5.87 -36.65 15.24
C GLN A 434 5.72 -38.07 15.79
N LYS A 435 4.90 -38.21 16.83
CA LYS A 435 4.61 -39.51 17.48
C LYS A 435 3.25 -40.10 17.13
N ASP A 436 2.31 -39.26 16.72
CA ASP A 436 0.96 -39.68 16.35
C ASP A 436 0.67 -39.33 14.87
N PRO A 437 0.56 -40.32 13.98
CA PRO A 437 0.25 -40.09 12.57
C PRO A 437 -1.08 -39.37 12.31
N ASN A 438 -2.04 -39.41 13.24
CA ASN A 438 -3.34 -38.76 13.05
C ASN A 438 -3.35 -37.29 13.45
N ALA A 439 -2.32 -36.81 14.12
CA ALA A 439 -2.27 -35.44 14.62
C ALA A 439 -1.71 -34.43 13.60
N MET A 440 -1.22 -34.90 12.45
CA MET A 440 -0.57 -34.07 11.44
C MET A 440 -1.15 -34.31 10.04
N GLU A 441 -1.56 -33.23 9.35
CA GLU A 441 -1.92 -33.22 7.94
C GLU A 441 -0.75 -32.63 7.10
N VAL A 442 -0.36 -33.34 6.04
CA VAL A 442 0.56 -32.83 5.01
C VAL A 442 -0.20 -32.66 3.71
N VAL A 443 -0.26 -31.44 3.20
CA VAL A 443 -0.89 -31.11 1.92
C VAL A 443 0.20 -30.80 0.89
N LEU A 444 0.25 -31.59 -0.18
CA LEU A 444 1.18 -31.38 -1.30
C LEU A 444 0.44 -30.66 -2.43
N GLN A 445 0.95 -29.53 -2.88
CA GLN A 445 0.37 -28.68 -3.92
C GLN A 445 1.44 -28.26 -4.94
N GLY A 446 1.02 -27.88 -6.15
CA GLY A 446 1.92 -27.44 -7.23
C GLY A 446 1.61 -28.07 -8.58
N GLU A 447 2.33 -27.64 -9.62
CA GLU A 447 2.29 -28.26 -10.95
C GLU A 447 3.54 -29.10 -11.18
N LEU A 448 3.39 -30.41 -11.35
CA LEU A 448 4.51 -31.29 -11.69
C LEU A 448 4.67 -31.38 -13.21
N PRO A 449 5.80 -30.91 -13.79
CA PRO A 449 6.12 -31.21 -15.16
C PRO A 449 6.49 -32.70 -15.26
N ILE A 450 5.68 -33.46 -16.01
CA ILE A 450 5.96 -34.89 -16.26
C ILE A 450 6.30 -35.10 -17.73
N ASP A 451 7.45 -35.73 -17.97
CA ASP A 451 7.87 -36.29 -19.25
C ASP A 451 7.55 -37.81 -19.36
N PHE A 452 7.06 -38.40 -18.27
CA PHE A 452 6.73 -39.82 -18.15
C PHE A 452 5.22 -40.07 -18.27
N ASP A 453 4.86 -41.32 -18.54
CA ASP A 453 3.48 -41.78 -18.36
C ASP A 453 3.11 -41.70 -16.87
N ASP A 454 1.83 -41.43 -16.56
CA ASP A 454 1.34 -41.24 -15.19
C ASP A 454 1.66 -42.48 -14.31
N ASP A 455 1.62 -43.67 -14.91
CA ASP A 455 1.89 -44.95 -14.25
C ASP A 455 3.37 -45.12 -13.83
N ASP A 456 4.31 -44.65 -14.65
CA ASP A 456 5.75 -44.73 -14.36
C ASP A 456 6.11 -43.76 -13.22
N TYR A 457 5.53 -42.55 -13.25
CA TYR A 457 5.71 -41.57 -12.18
C TYR A 457 5.18 -42.11 -10.85
N GLN A 458 3.95 -42.63 -10.82
CA GLN A 458 3.35 -43.23 -9.62
C GLN A 458 4.18 -44.42 -9.08
N SER A 459 4.77 -45.20 -9.97
CA SER A 459 5.64 -46.32 -9.58
C SER A 459 6.94 -45.85 -8.92
N SER A 460 7.51 -44.73 -9.38
CA SER A 460 8.75 -44.18 -8.86
C SER A 460 8.59 -43.47 -7.50
N GLU A 461 7.52 -42.70 -7.33
CA GLU A 461 7.28 -41.89 -6.13
C GLU A 461 6.44 -42.63 -5.07
N GLY A 462 5.67 -43.63 -5.49
CA GLY A 462 4.80 -44.45 -4.64
C GLY A 462 5.45 -44.91 -3.33
N PRO A 463 6.71 -45.40 -3.31
CA PRO A 463 7.40 -45.75 -2.07
C PRO A 463 7.56 -44.57 -1.10
N ALA A 464 7.95 -43.38 -1.59
CA ALA A 464 8.14 -42.20 -0.75
C ALA A 464 6.81 -41.67 -0.20
N LEU A 465 5.77 -41.61 -1.03
CA LEU A 465 4.41 -41.25 -0.58
C LEU A 465 3.84 -42.26 0.41
N SER A 466 4.11 -43.55 0.22
CA SER A 466 3.70 -44.58 1.17
C SER A 466 4.41 -44.41 2.52
N GLN A 467 5.70 -44.05 2.52
CA GLN A 467 6.44 -43.74 3.74
C GLN A 467 5.85 -42.51 4.44
N LEU A 468 5.56 -41.45 3.71
CA LEU A 468 4.96 -40.24 4.26
C LEU A 468 3.56 -40.53 4.87
N ARG A 469 2.72 -41.30 4.17
CA ARG A 469 1.39 -41.73 4.65
C ARG A 469 1.42 -42.60 5.90
N ALA A 470 2.54 -43.28 6.17
CA ALA A 470 2.70 -44.03 7.41
C ALA A 470 2.97 -43.10 8.63
N LEU A 471 3.38 -41.86 8.38
CA LEU A 471 3.77 -40.88 9.39
C LEU A 471 2.73 -39.77 9.62
N CYS A 472 1.85 -39.53 8.64
CA CYS A 472 0.86 -38.45 8.70
C CYS A 472 -0.34 -38.69 7.77
N HIS A 473 -1.38 -37.86 7.89
CA HIS A 473 -2.44 -37.78 6.89
C HIS A 473 -1.95 -36.99 5.68
N VAL A 474 -1.78 -37.64 4.53
CA VAL A 474 -1.33 -37.00 3.30
C VAL A 474 -2.51 -36.67 2.38
N ARG A 475 -2.61 -35.40 1.99
CA ARG A 475 -3.52 -34.91 0.95
C ARG A 475 -2.69 -34.43 -0.24
N ASP A 476 -2.69 -35.21 -1.30
CA ASP A 476 -1.96 -34.89 -2.53
C ASP A 476 -2.89 -34.16 -3.51
N GLU A 477 -2.62 -32.88 -3.74
CA GLU A 477 -3.37 -32.00 -4.64
C GLU A 477 -2.50 -31.47 -5.79
N ARG A 478 -1.36 -32.11 -6.05
CA ARG A 478 -0.48 -31.72 -7.16
C ARG A 478 -1.19 -31.97 -8.49
N ALA A 479 -1.02 -31.05 -9.43
CA ALA A 479 -1.54 -31.17 -10.78
C ALA A 479 -0.43 -31.66 -11.72
N PHE A 480 -0.72 -32.67 -12.54
CA PHE A 480 0.21 -33.17 -13.55
C PHE A 480 0.10 -32.35 -14.84
N ARG A 481 1.22 -31.73 -15.24
CA ARG A 481 1.30 -30.94 -16.46
C ARG A 481 2.15 -31.69 -17.48
N ASN A 482 1.47 -32.29 -18.46
CA ASN A 482 2.11 -32.92 -19.62
C ASN A 482 2.90 -31.87 -20.41
N LEU A 483 4.24 -31.99 -20.44
CA LEU A 483 5.11 -31.20 -21.30
C LEU A 483 4.94 -31.68 -22.76
N ARG A 484 3.84 -31.30 -23.40
CA ARG A 484 3.72 -31.49 -24.84
C ARG A 484 4.74 -30.59 -25.51
N TYR A 485 5.87 -31.17 -25.92
CA TYR A 485 6.80 -30.53 -26.84
C TYR A 485 6.01 -30.06 -28.07
N VAL A 486 5.70 -28.77 -28.12
CA VAL A 486 5.24 -28.14 -29.36
C VAL A 486 6.45 -28.21 -30.27
N ARG A 487 6.48 -29.21 -31.16
CA ARG A 487 7.49 -29.30 -32.22
C ARG A 487 7.40 -28.00 -33.02
N SER A 488 8.32 -27.09 -32.78
CA SER A 488 8.52 -25.83 -33.51
C SER A 488 9.22 -26.07 -34.84
#